data_AF-A0A976QJZ6-F1
#
_entry.id   AF-A0A976QJZ6-F1
#
_cell.length_a   1.000
_cell.length_b   1.000
_cell.length_c   1.000
_cell.angle_alpha   90.00
_cell.angle_beta   90.00
_cell.angle_gamma   90.00
#
_symmetry.space_group_name_H-M   'P 1'
#
loop_
_entity.id
_entity.type
_entity.pdbx_description
1 polymer ?
#
loop_
_entity_poly.entity_id
_entity_poly.type
_entity_poly.pdbx_seq_one_letter_code
_entity_poly.pdbx_strand_id
1 'polypeptide(L)'
;GNPEYNKCKSKPYMKNLTEHFAGHRDHPAVKIAKKLRETRGVSYDAVMGMAVHIEDINSCGEIVPFEPRPDTLDGRWRIDEAREFLGNCRDFVKETDFKAFLAKNQSQYDTAVSRLQQLIDTKANLAWFDEFFGSRDDVDFNLVISILNGPGSYGCRVRLDGRTKIYSVLGAWRIDWFGWGNPTFNPGVVSTVVHEFGHSYCNPLVEKNMQDFSSFGEKYFPRVEKQMKGQAYGSWQTMMRESLVRACEVRYAMANDGGEKAERIASYQIGRGFHWMKELSELLGQYEKQRDKYQTLDAFMPKIVELFQNYDGPPEK
;
A
#
# COMPACT_ATOMS: atom_id res chain seq x y z
N GLY A 1 1.01 8.91 -19.33
CA GLY A 1 0.32 8.50 -18.11
C GLY A 1 1.25 8.72 -16.96
N ASN A 2 1.53 7.66 -16.23
CA ASN A 2 2.10 7.70 -14.89
C ASN A 2 3.50 7.06 -14.89
N PRO A 3 4.60 7.84 -14.76
CA PRO A 3 5.97 7.33 -14.85
C PRO A 3 6.32 6.33 -13.73
N GLU A 4 5.60 6.36 -12.61
CA GLU A 4 5.75 5.43 -11.52
C GLU A 4 5.48 3.96 -11.93
N TYR A 5 4.65 3.70 -12.95
CA TYR A 5 4.37 2.34 -13.47
C TYR A 5 5.22 1.94 -14.68
N ASN A 6 6.22 2.76 -15.06
CA ASN A 6 7.13 2.47 -16.17
C ASN A 6 8.47 1.89 -15.68
N LYS A 7 8.46 1.20 -14.53
CA LYS A 7 9.66 0.72 -13.82
C LYS A 7 9.85 -0.79 -13.87
N CYS A 8 9.07 -1.50 -14.69
CA CYS A 8 9.17 -2.95 -14.90
C CYS A 8 10.61 -3.38 -15.19
N LYS A 9 11.05 -4.44 -14.52
CA LYS A 9 12.40 -4.99 -14.69
C LYS A 9 12.46 -6.14 -15.68
N SER A 10 11.34 -6.85 -15.88
CA SER A 10 11.27 -7.99 -16.80
C SER A 10 11.33 -7.53 -18.25
N LYS A 11 12.48 -7.75 -18.92
CA LYS A 11 12.64 -7.44 -20.34
C LYS A 11 11.67 -8.24 -21.22
N PRO A 12 11.44 -9.55 -21.01
CA PRO A 12 10.47 -10.29 -21.82
C PRO A 12 9.05 -9.78 -21.65
N TYR A 13 8.63 -9.45 -20.42
CA TYR A 13 7.32 -8.85 -20.18
C TYR A 13 7.18 -7.49 -20.87
N MET A 14 8.20 -6.64 -20.78
CA MET A 14 8.21 -5.33 -21.45
C MET A 14 8.22 -5.44 -22.98
N LYS A 15 8.88 -6.46 -23.52
CA LYS A 15 8.84 -6.77 -24.96
C LYS A 15 7.41 -7.13 -25.36
N ASN A 16 6.78 -8.07 -24.65
CA ASN A 16 5.39 -8.46 -24.90
C ASN A 16 4.44 -7.27 -24.80
N LEU A 17 4.58 -6.42 -23.78
CA LEU A 17 3.77 -5.21 -23.61
C LEU A 17 3.97 -4.23 -24.77
N THR A 18 5.23 -3.97 -25.14
CA THR A 18 5.54 -2.98 -26.19
C THR A 18 5.02 -3.46 -27.53
N GLU A 19 5.24 -4.72 -27.89
CA GLU A 19 4.74 -5.30 -29.14
C GLU A 19 3.21 -5.27 -29.21
N HIS A 20 2.54 -5.64 -28.13
CA HIS A 20 1.07 -5.76 -28.09
C HIS A 20 0.37 -4.40 -28.13
N PHE A 21 0.88 -3.40 -27.39
CA PHE A 21 0.20 -2.11 -27.23
C PHE A 21 0.81 -0.96 -28.05
N ALA A 22 1.85 -1.20 -28.88
CA ALA A 22 2.54 -0.15 -29.63
C ALA A 22 1.60 0.74 -30.46
N GLY A 23 0.57 0.16 -31.09
CA GLY A 23 -0.40 0.87 -31.92
C GLY A 23 -1.41 1.72 -31.15
N HIS A 24 -1.48 1.59 -29.81
CA HIS A 24 -2.53 2.18 -28.98
C HIS A 24 -2.02 3.30 -28.05
N ARG A 25 -0.85 3.87 -28.35
CA ARG A 25 -0.23 4.94 -27.53
C ARG A 25 -1.08 6.21 -27.42
N ASP A 26 -1.89 6.48 -28.42
CA ASP A 26 -2.80 7.64 -28.50
C ASP A 26 -4.27 7.27 -28.28
N HIS A 27 -4.53 6.05 -27.79
CA HIS A 27 -5.88 5.59 -27.46
C HIS A 27 -6.52 6.51 -26.41
N PRO A 28 -7.84 6.78 -26.50
CA PRO A 28 -8.58 7.61 -25.53
C PRO A 28 -8.28 7.29 -24.06
N ALA A 29 -8.27 6.01 -23.65
CA ALA A 29 -7.86 5.55 -22.32
C ALA A 29 -6.49 6.10 -21.84
N VAL A 30 -5.49 6.14 -22.73
CA VAL A 30 -4.15 6.65 -22.39
C VAL A 30 -4.17 8.17 -22.23
N LYS A 31 -4.98 8.86 -23.03
CA LYS A 31 -5.14 10.32 -22.97
C LYS A 31 -5.87 10.76 -21.70
N ILE A 32 -6.97 10.10 -21.34
CA ILE A 32 -7.69 10.41 -20.10
C ILE A 32 -6.85 10.11 -18.85
N ALA A 33 -6.06 9.02 -18.85
CA ALA A 33 -5.12 8.74 -17.75
C ALA A 33 -4.08 9.86 -17.57
N LYS A 34 -3.54 10.41 -18.67
CA LYS A 34 -2.64 11.59 -18.63
C LYS A 34 -3.36 12.82 -18.06
N LYS A 35 -4.55 13.13 -18.58
CA LYS A 35 -5.38 14.26 -18.12
C LYS A 35 -5.68 14.17 -16.62
N LEU A 36 -6.11 13.01 -16.14
CA LEU A 36 -6.46 12.80 -14.73
C LEU A 36 -5.26 12.94 -13.79
N ARG A 37 -4.09 12.46 -14.21
CA ARG A 37 -2.85 12.70 -13.47
C ARG A 37 -2.55 14.19 -13.35
N GLU A 38 -2.64 14.93 -14.45
CA GLU A 38 -2.29 16.36 -14.50
C GLU A 38 -3.30 17.24 -13.74
N THR A 39 -4.58 16.92 -13.84
CA THR A 39 -5.67 17.79 -13.32
C THR A 39 -6.16 17.40 -11.93
N ARG A 40 -6.01 16.13 -11.53
CA ARG A 40 -6.50 15.58 -10.25
C ARG A 40 -5.40 14.95 -9.40
N GLY A 41 -4.18 14.79 -9.93
CA GLY A 41 -3.11 14.09 -9.23
C GLY A 41 -3.35 12.58 -9.12
N VAL A 42 -4.21 11.99 -9.96
CA VAL A 42 -4.43 10.53 -10.02
C VAL A 42 -3.11 9.84 -10.37
N SER A 43 -2.48 9.27 -9.35
CA SER A 43 -1.14 8.69 -9.38
C SER A 43 -0.95 7.75 -8.20
N TYR A 44 0.13 6.96 -8.22
CA TYR A 44 0.52 6.07 -7.12
C TYR A 44 -0.61 5.15 -6.63
N ASP A 45 -1.06 5.33 -5.40
CA ASP A 45 -2.08 4.55 -4.71
C ASP A 45 -3.48 4.75 -5.33
N ALA A 46 -3.82 5.92 -5.86
CA ALA A 46 -5.15 6.16 -6.45
C ALA A 46 -5.45 5.24 -7.63
N VAL A 47 -4.46 4.89 -8.45
CA VAL A 47 -4.69 4.02 -9.61
C VAL A 47 -4.93 2.58 -9.17
N MET A 48 -4.16 2.09 -8.18
CA MET A 48 -4.37 0.75 -7.62
C MET A 48 -5.68 0.69 -6.82
N GLY A 49 -6.02 1.77 -6.12
CA GLY A 49 -7.31 1.96 -5.47
C GLY A 49 -8.47 1.86 -6.46
N MET A 50 -8.38 2.48 -7.63
CA MET A 50 -9.38 2.28 -8.70
C MET A 50 -9.41 0.84 -9.19
N ALA A 51 -8.25 0.20 -9.38
CA ALA A 51 -8.19 -1.17 -9.90
C ALA A 51 -8.96 -2.19 -9.04
N VAL A 52 -8.97 -2.03 -7.71
CA VAL A 52 -9.74 -2.91 -6.80
C VAL A 52 -11.24 -2.58 -6.74
N HIS A 53 -11.66 -1.47 -7.37
CA HIS A 53 -13.06 -1.10 -7.54
C HIS A 53 -13.62 -1.54 -8.91
N ILE A 54 -12.81 -2.19 -9.74
CA ILE A 54 -13.24 -2.72 -11.05
C ILE A 54 -13.74 -4.15 -10.85
N GLU A 55 -14.96 -4.43 -11.34
CA GLU A 55 -15.63 -5.73 -11.23
C GLU A 55 -14.80 -6.84 -11.91
N ASP A 56 -14.50 -6.66 -13.19
CA ASP A 56 -13.67 -7.58 -13.95
C ASP A 56 -13.08 -6.90 -15.21
N ILE A 57 -12.10 -7.56 -15.82
CA ILE A 57 -11.39 -7.01 -16.98
C ILE A 57 -12.28 -6.86 -18.22
N ASN A 58 -13.35 -7.65 -18.36
CA ASN A 58 -14.23 -7.61 -19.54
C ASN A 58 -15.19 -6.43 -19.48
N SER A 59 -15.85 -6.27 -18.33
CA SER A 59 -16.82 -5.22 -18.13
C SER A 59 -16.15 -3.87 -17.87
N CYS A 60 -14.97 -3.88 -17.24
CA CYS A 60 -14.44 -2.71 -16.53
C CYS A 60 -15.53 -2.03 -15.69
N GLY A 61 -16.45 -2.82 -15.13
CA GLY A 61 -17.61 -2.37 -14.38
C GLY A 61 -17.25 -1.91 -12.98
N GLU A 62 -18.20 -1.29 -12.30
CA GLU A 62 -18.08 -0.91 -10.90
C GLU A 62 -18.37 -2.16 -10.05
N ILE A 63 -17.42 -2.62 -9.23
CA ILE A 63 -17.65 -3.76 -8.32
C ILE A 63 -18.74 -3.45 -7.28
N VAL A 64 -18.85 -2.17 -6.92
CA VAL A 64 -19.94 -1.57 -6.14
C VAL A 64 -20.32 -0.26 -6.79
N PRO A 65 -21.60 0.14 -6.79
CA PRO A 65 -22.02 1.41 -7.35
C PRO A 65 -21.21 2.58 -6.77
N PHE A 66 -20.74 3.47 -7.65
CA PHE A 66 -20.04 4.70 -7.28
C PHE A 66 -20.98 5.78 -6.72
N GLU A 67 -22.29 5.53 -6.73
CA GLU A 67 -23.31 6.37 -6.14
C GLU A 67 -24.23 5.53 -5.22
N PRO A 68 -24.31 5.82 -3.91
CA PRO A 68 -23.52 6.83 -3.20
C PRO A 68 -22.02 6.48 -3.21
N ARG A 69 -21.16 7.50 -3.11
CA ARG A 69 -19.71 7.34 -3.17
C ARG A 69 -19.19 6.30 -2.14
N PRO A 70 -18.47 5.25 -2.57
CA PRO A 70 -17.80 4.35 -1.66
C PRO A 70 -16.76 5.09 -0.81
N ASP A 71 -16.75 4.82 0.49
CA ASP A 71 -15.79 5.39 1.46
C ASP A 71 -14.33 5.01 1.15
N THR A 72 -14.14 3.94 0.39
CA THR A 72 -12.85 3.40 -0.02
C THR A 72 -12.36 3.88 -1.38
N LEU A 73 -13.20 4.62 -2.14
CA LEU A 73 -12.80 5.21 -3.41
C LEU A 73 -12.02 6.51 -3.17
N ASP A 74 -10.78 6.56 -3.67
CA ASP A 74 -9.88 7.70 -3.48
C ASP A 74 -10.46 9.02 -4.02
N GLY A 75 -10.43 10.08 -3.20
CA GLY A 75 -11.02 11.39 -3.49
C GLY A 75 -10.58 12.06 -4.79
N ARG A 76 -9.42 11.69 -5.34
CA ARG A 76 -8.92 12.17 -6.64
C ARG A 76 -9.78 11.71 -7.81
N TRP A 77 -10.53 10.61 -7.64
CA TRP A 77 -11.49 10.11 -8.62
C TRP A 77 -12.85 10.76 -8.42
N ARG A 78 -13.16 11.80 -9.21
CA ARG A 78 -14.55 12.29 -9.32
C ARG A 78 -15.39 11.26 -10.05
N ILE A 79 -16.65 11.10 -9.65
CA ILE A 79 -17.49 9.97 -10.09
C ILE A 79 -17.74 9.97 -11.60
N ASP A 80 -18.01 11.14 -12.17
CA ASP A 80 -18.18 11.34 -13.61
C ASP A 80 -16.90 10.99 -14.39
N GLU A 81 -15.76 11.51 -13.95
CA GLU A 81 -14.46 11.28 -14.58
C GLU A 81 -13.98 9.82 -14.41
N ALA A 82 -14.33 9.17 -13.29
CA ALA A 82 -14.07 7.76 -13.04
C ALA A 82 -14.86 6.86 -13.99
N ARG A 83 -16.16 7.14 -14.18
CA ARG A 83 -17.00 6.43 -15.16
C ARG A 83 -16.54 6.63 -16.59
N GLU A 84 -16.14 7.86 -16.95
CA GLU A 84 -15.51 8.14 -18.24
C GLU A 84 -14.25 7.29 -18.42
N PHE A 85 -13.38 7.23 -17.42
CA PHE A 85 -12.17 6.39 -17.44
C PHE A 85 -12.50 4.90 -17.63
N LEU A 86 -13.46 4.36 -16.88
CA LEU A 86 -13.87 2.95 -16.98
C LEU A 86 -14.47 2.62 -18.35
N GLY A 87 -15.26 3.52 -18.95
CA GLY A 87 -15.75 3.38 -20.32
C GLY A 87 -14.59 3.27 -21.33
N ASN A 88 -13.61 4.18 -21.22
CA ASN A 88 -12.41 4.13 -22.05
C ASN A 88 -11.55 2.87 -21.81
N CYS A 89 -11.49 2.36 -20.57
CA CYS A 89 -10.81 1.10 -20.26
C CYS A 89 -11.49 -0.09 -20.94
N ARG A 90 -12.82 -0.13 -20.96
CA ARG A 90 -13.58 -1.18 -21.66
C ARG A 90 -13.26 -1.20 -23.15
N ASP A 91 -13.23 -0.03 -23.79
CA ASP A 91 -12.86 0.09 -25.20
C ASP A 91 -11.41 -0.33 -25.43
N PHE A 92 -10.49 0.10 -24.56
CA PHE A 92 -9.08 -0.30 -24.63
C PHE A 92 -8.91 -1.82 -24.53
N VAL A 93 -9.60 -2.48 -23.59
CA VAL A 93 -9.54 -3.94 -23.43
C VAL A 93 -9.98 -4.65 -24.70
N LYS A 94 -11.04 -4.17 -25.34
CA LYS A 94 -11.60 -4.74 -26.57
C LYS A 94 -10.68 -4.51 -27.77
N GLU A 95 -10.27 -3.26 -28.01
CA GLU A 95 -9.49 -2.87 -29.19
C GLU A 95 -8.08 -3.44 -29.18
N THR A 96 -7.52 -3.65 -27.99
CA THR A 96 -6.16 -4.17 -27.84
C THR A 96 -6.08 -5.68 -27.79
N ASP A 97 -7.20 -6.41 -27.73
CA ASP A 97 -7.20 -7.84 -27.36
C ASP A 97 -6.38 -8.10 -26.08
N PHE A 98 -6.75 -7.40 -25.00
CA PHE A 98 -6.02 -7.46 -23.74
C PHE A 98 -5.97 -8.88 -23.15
N LYS A 99 -6.98 -9.72 -23.44
CA LYS A 99 -7.00 -11.13 -23.02
C LYS A 99 -5.87 -11.93 -23.64
N ALA A 100 -5.61 -11.75 -24.94
CA ALA A 100 -4.48 -12.40 -25.58
C ALA A 100 -3.15 -11.96 -24.95
N PHE A 101 -3.02 -10.69 -24.55
CA PHE A 101 -1.86 -10.22 -23.79
C PHE A 101 -1.72 -10.96 -22.45
N LEU A 102 -2.80 -11.10 -21.67
CA LEU A 102 -2.77 -11.86 -20.41
C LEU A 102 -2.38 -13.31 -20.64
N ALA A 103 -3.03 -14.00 -21.59
CA ALA A 103 -2.74 -15.39 -21.92
C ALA A 103 -1.28 -15.61 -22.35
N LYS A 104 -0.72 -14.70 -23.16
CA LYS A 104 0.69 -14.74 -23.59
C LYS A 104 1.68 -14.66 -22.42
N ASN A 105 1.28 -14.07 -21.30
CA ASN A 105 2.14 -13.89 -20.12
C ASN A 105 1.77 -14.83 -18.94
N GLN A 106 0.82 -15.75 -19.12
CA GLN A 106 0.27 -16.57 -18.03
C GLN A 106 1.34 -17.34 -17.24
N SER A 107 2.29 -17.98 -17.93
CA SER A 107 3.38 -18.71 -17.27
C SER A 107 4.25 -17.83 -16.36
N GLN A 108 4.45 -16.55 -16.70
CA GLN A 108 5.17 -15.62 -15.84
C GLN A 108 4.35 -15.26 -14.60
N TYR A 109 3.04 -15.10 -14.74
CA TYR A 109 2.13 -14.85 -13.61
C TYR A 109 2.12 -16.04 -12.64
N ASP A 110 1.94 -17.26 -13.16
CA ASP A 110 1.90 -18.47 -12.35
C ASP A 110 3.21 -18.68 -11.57
N THR A 111 4.35 -18.44 -12.24
CA THR A 111 5.68 -18.51 -11.61
C THR A 111 5.83 -17.47 -10.50
N ALA A 112 5.39 -16.24 -10.74
CA ALA A 112 5.47 -15.17 -9.75
C ALA A 112 4.59 -15.47 -8.53
N VAL A 113 3.35 -15.91 -8.75
CA VAL A 113 2.40 -16.29 -7.68
C VAL A 113 2.97 -17.44 -6.85
N SER A 114 3.44 -18.51 -7.48
CA SER A 114 4.01 -19.66 -6.77
C SER A 114 5.20 -19.27 -5.89
N ARG A 115 6.13 -18.43 -6.40
CA ARG A 115 7.29 -17.96 -5.64
C ARG A 115 6.90 -17.07 -4.47
N LEU A 116 5.94 -16.16 -4.67
CA LEU A 116 5.46 -15.32 -3.58
C LEU A 116 4.76 -16.16 -2.52
N GLN A 117 3.88 -17.08 -2.93
CA GLN A 117 3.18 -17.98 -2.01
C GLN A 117 4.17 -18.75 -1.15
N GLN A 118 5.18 -19.38 -1.77
CA GLN A 118 6.23 -20.10 -1.04
C GLN A 118 6.97 -19.20 -0.04
N LEU A 119 7.26 -17.95 -0.40
CA LEU A 119 7.91 -17.02 0.52
C LEU A 119 7.01 -16.70 1.72
N ILE A 120 5.73 -16.40 1.47
CA ILE A 120 4.77 -16.05 2.52
C ILE A 120 4.58 -17.24 3.46
N ASP A 121 4.34 -18.43 2.93
CA ASP A 121 4.12 -19.66 3.72
C ASP A 121 5.32 -20.01 4.61
N THR A 122 6.54 -19.61 4.20
CA THR A 122 7.77 -20.00 4.91
C THR A 122 8.39 -18.89 5.76
N LYS A 123 8.02 -17.62 5.54
CA LYS A 123 8.69 -16.46 6.17
C LYS A 123 7.74 -15.43 6.78
N ALA A 124 6.46 -15.42 6.42
CA ALA A 124 5.51 -14.46 6.98
C ALA A 124 4.73 -15.10 8.13
N ASN A 125 4.65 -14.41 9.26
CA ASN A 125 3.76 -14.73 10.36
C ASN A 125 2.53 -13.82 10.28
N LEU A 126 1.58 -14.17 9.42
CA LEU A 126 0.36 -13.37 9.26
C LEU A 126 -0.56 -13.46 10.48
N ALA A 127 -0.50 -14.54 11.27
CA ALA A 127 -1.26 -14.69 12.51
C ALA A 127 -0.92 -13.61 13.55
N TRP A 128 0.30 -13.05 13.49
CA TRP A 128 0.70 -11.92 14.33
C TRP A 128 -0.25 -10.72 14.22
N PHE A 129 -0.90 -10.49 13.07
CA PHE A 129 -1.83 -9.36 12.93
C PHE A 129 -3.06 -9.52 13.81
N ASP A 130 -3.65 -10.72 13.88
CA ASP A 130 -4.78 -10.99 14.76
C ASP A 130 -4.33 -10.98 16.22
N GLU A 131 -3.16 -11.56 16.50
CA GLU A 131 -2.54 -11.52 17.81
C GLU A 131 -2.21 -10.10 18.25
N PHE A 132 -1.92 -9.16 17.36
CA PHE A 132 -1.53 -7.79 17.72
C PHE A 132 -2.72 -6.82 17.69
N PHE A 133 -3.53 -6.81 16.63
CA PHE A 133 -4.64 -5.86 16.45
C PHE A 133 -5.98 -6.38 17.00
N GLY A 134 -6.09 -7.69 17.19
CA GLY A 134 -7.36 -8.39 17.40
C GLY A 134 -7.91 -8.96 16.09
N SER A 135 -8.54 -10.13 16.18
CA SER A 135 -9.10 -10.85 15.03
C SER A 135 -10.24 -10.09 14.36
N ARG A 136 -10.35 -10.24 13.04
CA ARG A 136 -11.38 -9.62 12.20
C ARG A 136 -11.98 -10.60 11.22
N ASP A 137 -13.22 -11.02 11.49
CA ASP A 137 -13.95 -11.93 10.61
C ASP A 137 -14.59 -11.21 9.41
N ASP A 138 -14.54 -9.87 9.40
CA ASP A 138 -15.10 -9.00 8.37
C ASP A 138 -14.11 -8.67 7.25
N VAL A 139 -12.94 -9.31 7.21
CA VAL A 139 -11.81 -8.92 6.36
C VAL A 139 -11.20 -10.07 5.57
N ASP A 140 -11.00 -9.85 4.27
CA ASP A 140 -10.19 -10.73 3.42
C ASP A 140 -8.87 -10.04 3.04
N PHE A 141 -7.73 -10.70 3.31
CA PHE A 141 -6.40 -10.20 2.90
C PHE A 141 -5.96 -10.83 1.58
N ASN A 142 -5.55 -9.97 0.64
CA ASN A 142 -5.17 -10.37 -0.71
C ASN A 142 -3.78 -9.82 -1.04
N LEU A 143 -2.90 -10.68 -1.55
CA LEU A 143 -1.62 -10.29 -2.11
C LEU A 143 -1.70 -10.34 -3.64
N VAL A 144 -1.36 -9.24 -4.30
CA VAL A 144 -1.41 -9.13 -5.76
C VAL A 144 -0.04 -8.70 -6.26
N ILE A 145 0.44 -9.31 -7.33
CA ILE A 145 1.73 -8.97 -7.93
C ILE A 145 1.47 -8.08 -9.15
N SER A 146 2.02 -6.86 -9.13
CA SER A 146 2.12 -6.02 -10.31
C SER A 146 3.53 -6.07 -10.87
N ILE A 147 3.69 -6.83 -11.96
CA ILE A 147 4.97 -6.93 -12.68
C ILE A 147 5.40 -5.55 -13.23
N LEU A 148 4.43 -4.70 -13.58
CA LEU A 148 4.70 -3.38 -14.18
C LEU A 148 5.16 -2.31 -13.20
N ASN A 149 4.71 -2.37 -11.94
CA ASN A 149 4.98 -1.32 -10.96
C ASN A 149 6.47 -1.20 -10.58
N GLY A 150 7.32 -2.17 -10.95
CA GLY A 150 8.73 -2.17 -10.58
C GLY A 150 8.87 -2.19 -9.05
N PRO A 151 9.55 -1.22 -8.42
CA PRO A 151 9.66 -1.15 -6.96
C PRO A 151 8.43 -0.56 -6.24
N GLY A 152 7.41 -0.08 -6.97
CA GLY A 152 6.23 0.51 -6.34
C GLY A 152 5.27 -0.55 -5.80
N SER A 153 4.98 -0.50 -4.50
CA SER A 153 3.94 -1.30 -3.85
C SER A 153 2.89 -0.37 -3.26
N TYR A 154 1.64 -0.85 -3.16
CA TYR A 154 0.51 -0.04 -2.71
C TYR A 154 -0.51 -0.88 -1.93
N GLY A 155 -0.88 -0.42 -0.74
CA GLY A 155 -2.04 -0.88 0.01
C GLY A 155 -3.32 -0.22 -0.50
N CYS A 156 -4.36 -1.02 -0.78
CA CYS A 156 -5.68 -0.51 -1.13
C CYS A 156 -6.77 -1.45 -0.59
N ARG A 157 -8.03 -1.00 -0.59
CA ARG A 157 -9.16 -1.78 -0.10
C ARG A 157 -10.44 -1.43 -0.83
N VAL A 158 -11.37 -2.37 -0.80
CA VAL A 158 -12.76 -2.19 -1.24
C VAL A 158 -13.69 -2.85 -0.24
N ARG A 159 -14.86 -2.27 -0.03
CA ARG A 159 -15.89 -2.81 0.87
C ARG A 159 -17.02 -3.41 0.05
N LEU A 160 -17.30 -4.69 0.25
CA LEU A 160 -18.31 -5.49 -0.46
C LEU A 160 -19.22 -6.17 0.56
N ASP A 161 -20.52 -5.86 0.56
CA ASP A 161 -21.53 -6.56 1.36
C ASP A 161 -21.15 -6.80 2.83
N GLY A 162 -20.65 -5.75 3.50
CA GLY A 162 -20.25 -5.81 4.91
C GLY A 162 -18.87 -6.44 5.16
N ARG A 163 -18.20 -6.96 4.13
CA ARG A 163 -16.81 -7.42 4.17
C ARG A 163 -15.86 -6.38 3.56
N THR A 164 -14.64 -6.34 4.07
CA THR A 164 -13.57 -5.48 3.54
C THR A 164 -12.50 -6.35 2.90
N LYS A 165 -12.31 -6.22 1.59
CA LYS A 165 -11.15 -6.83 0.92
C LYS A 165 -10.00 -5.85 0.94
N ILE A 166 -8.88 -6.27 1.52
CA ILE A 166 -7.64 -5.49 1.56
C ILE A 166 -6.65 -6.13 0.61
N TYR A 167 -5.95 -5.29 -0.14
CA TYR A 167 -4.98 -5.68 -1.15
C TYR A 167 -3.63 -5.05 -0.84
N SER A 168 -2.59 -5.87 -0.76
CA SER A 168 -1.21 -5.43 -0.92
C SER A 168 -0.80 -5.70 -2.36
N VAL A 169 -0.75 -4.64 -3.18
CA VAL A 169 -0.31 -4.71 -4.58
C VAL A 169 1.20 -4.53 -4.61
N LEU A 170 1.93 -5.64 -4.69
CA LEU A 170 3.38 -5.68 -4.67
C LEU A 170 3.98 -5.44 -6.05
N GLY A 171 4.90 -4.48 -6.15
CA GLY A 171 5.72 -4.32 -7.35
C GLY A 171 6.75 -5.44 -7.50
N ALA A 172 7.12 -5.78 -8.74
CA ALA A 172 8.25 -6.66 -9.03
C ALA A 172 9.53 -5.87 -9.39
N TRP A 173 10.48 -5.77 -8.45
CA TRP A 173 11.76 -5.06 -8.68
C TRP A 173 12.99 -5.95 -8.85
N ARG A 174 12.87 -7.26 -8.60
CA ARG A 174 13.91 -8.26 -8.86
C ARG A 174 13.37 -9.31 -9.82
N ILE A 175 14.25 -9.78 -10.70
CA ILE A 175 13.96 -10.82 -11.69
C ILE A 175 15.07 -11.87 -11.68
N ASP A 176 14.76 -13.09 -12.08
CA ASP A 176 15.78 -14.10 -12.37
C ASP A 176 16.41 -13.85 -13.76
N TRP A 177 17.65 -13.39 -13.77
CA TRP A 177 18.32 -13.08 -15.03
C TRP A 177 18.48 -14.31 -15.95
N PHE A 178 18.68 -15.48 -15.34
CA PHE A 178 18.82 -16.76 -16.03
C PHE A 178 17.49 -17.49 -16.25
N GLY A 179 16.40 -17.04 -15.62
CA GLY A 179 15.12 -17.75 -15.55
C GLY A 179 13.98 -17.07 -16.31
N TRP A 180 14.27 -16.52 -17.50
CA TRP A 180 13.32 -15.81 -18.36
C TRP A 180 12.80 -14.48 -17.82
N GLY A 181 13.48 -13.89 -16.83
CA GLY A 181 13.13 -12.56 -16.31
C GLY A 181 11.83 -12.55 -15.51
N ASN A 182 11.49 -13.67 -14.89
CA ASN A 182 10.36 -13.81 -13.97
C ASN A 182 10.65 -13.09 -12.65
N PRO A 183 9.62 -12.51 -11.99
CA PRO A 183 9.77 -11.93 -10.66
C PRO A 183 10.42 -12.89 -9.66
N THR A 184 11.27 -12.34 -8.80
CA THR A 184 11.84 -13.05 -7.64
C THR A 184 11.60 -12.25 -6.37
N PHE A 185 11.37 -12.97 -5.27
CA PHE A 185 11.02 -12.40 -3.97
C PHE A 185 12.00 -12.90 -2.92
N ASN A 186 12.66 -11.97 -2.24
CA ASN A 186 13.55 -12.29 -1.12
C ASN A 186 12.82 -12.08 0.21
N PRO A 187 13.36 -12.50 1.36
CA PRO A 187 12.71 -12.31 2.66
C PRO A 187 12.35 -10.85 3.00
N GLY A 188 13.03 -9.86 2.40
CA GLY A 188 12.68 -8.45 2.57
C GLY A 188 11.29 -8.07 2.04
N VAL A 189 10.71 -8.86 1.13
CA VAL A 189 9.33 -8.66 0.65
C VAL A 189 8.32 -8.83 1.77
N VAL A 190 8.59 -9.69 2.76
CA VAL A 190 7.71 -9.85 3.93
C VAL A 190 7.53 -8.53 4.68
N SER A 191 8.62 -7.76 4.85
CA SER A 191 8.55 -6.43 5.47
C SER A 191 7.66 -5.48 4.67
N THR A 192 7.69 -5.55 3.33
CA THR A 192 6.79 -4.75 2.48
C THR A 192 5.34 -5.20 2.65
N VAL A 193 5.07 -6.50 2.66
CA VAL A 193 3.72 -7.04 2.91
C VAL A 193 3.19 -6.58 4.27
N VAL A 194 4.02 -6.67 5.32
CA VAL A 194 3.67 -6.23 6.66
C VAL A 194 3.37 -4.72 6.70
N HIS A 195 4.18 -3.89 6.03
CA HIS A 195 3.94 -2.45 5.91
C HIS A 195 2.60 -2.15 5.25
N GLU A 196 2.35 -2.69 4.06
CA GLU A 196 1.12 -2.43 3.32
C GLU A 196 -0.13 -2.96 4.04
N PHE A 197 -0.04 -4.12 4.70
CA PHE A 197 -1.11 -4.63 5.56
C PHE A 197 -1.31 -3.76 6.79
N GLY A 198 -0.23 -3.23 7.38
CA GLY A 198 -0.29 -2.31 8.51
C GLY A 198 -1.20 -1.11 8.23
N HIS A 199 -1.18 -0.53 7.02
CA HIS A 199 -2.07 0.58 6.68
C HIS A 199 -3.55 0.27 6.87
N SER A 200 -3.97 -0.97 6.63
CA SER A 200 -5.38 -1.36 6.72
C SER A 200 -5.91 -1.38 8.16
N TYR A 201 -5.04 -1.65 9.13
CA TYR A 201 -5.34 -1.63 10.57
C TYR A 201 -5.05 -0.26 11.19
N CYS A 202 -3.90 0.34 10.85
CA CYS A 202 -3.42 1.57 11.48
C CYS A 202 -4.18 2.81 10.99
N ASN A 203 -4.44 2.94 9.69
CA ASN A 203 -5.02 4.18 9.16
C ASN A 203 -6.40 4.49 9.79
N PRO A 204 -7.36 3.53 9.92
CA PRO A 204 -8.63 3.80 10.60
C PRO A 204 -8.47 4.30 12.04
N LEU A 205 -7.50 3.76 12.78
CA LEU A 205 -7.23 4.17 14.16
C LEU A 205 -6.69 5.60 14.21
N VAL A 206 -5.79 5.95 13.29
CA VAL A 206 -5.28 7.32 13.17
C VAL A 206 -6.38 8.28 12.73
N GLU A 207 -7.22 7.93 11.74
CA GLU A 207 -8.33 8.77 11.30
C GLU A 207 -9.33 9.07 12.43
N LYS A 208 -9.70 8.04 13.20
CA LYS A 208 -10.62 8.17 14.33
C LYS A 208 -10.11 9.15 15.39
N ASN A 209 -8.79 9.28 15.52
CA ASN A 209 -8.12 10.16 16.50
C ASN A 209 -7.39 11.33 15.81
N MET A 210 -7.73 11.66 14.56
CA MET A 210 -6.96 12.61 13.75
C MET A 210 -6.87 13.99 14.40
N GLN A 211 -7.98 14.45 14.99
CA GLN A 211 -8.05 15.73 15.67
C GLN A 211 -7.12 15.79 16.88
N ASP A 212 -6.98 14.69 17.62
CA ASP A 212 -6.13 14.63 18.82
C ASP A 212 -4.64 14.66 18.49
N PHE A 213 -4.28 14.27 17.26
CA PHE A 213 -2.91 14.37 16.73
C PHE A 213 -2.57 15.74 16.12
N SER A 214 -3.55 16.62 15.91
CA SER A 214 -3.35 17.90 15.20
C SER A 214 -2.29 18.78 15.84
N SER A 215 -2.30 18.92 17.17
CA SER A 215 -1.35 19.76 17.92
C SER A 215 0.10 19.32 17.70
N PHE A 216 0.35 18.02 17.70
CA PHE A 216 1.66 17.46 17.39
C PHE A 216 1.99 17.60 15.90
N GLY A 217 1.07 17.18 15.03
CA GLY A 217 1.28 17.14 13.59
C GLY A 217 1.59 18.52 13.00
N GLU A 218 0.81 19.54 13.36
CA GLU A 218 0.97 20.91 12.88
C GLU A 218 2.25 21.57 13.43
N LYS A 219 2.60 21.31 14.69
CA LYS A 219 3.83 21.82 15.32
C LYS A 219 5.08 21.15 14.74
N TYR A 220 5.04 19.83 14.54
CA TYR A 220 6.25 19.04 14.26
C TYR A 220 6.53 18.84 12.77
N PHE A 221 5.50 18.70 11.94
CA PHE A 221 5.69 18.47 10.50
C PHE A 221 6.58 19.52 9.82
N PRO A 222 6.50 20.84 10.10
CA PRO A 222 7.41 21.83 9.53
C PRO A 222 8.90 21.51 9.77
N ARG A 223 9.24 20.87 10.90
CA ARG A 223 10.62 20.50 11.25
C ARG A 223 11.18 19.38 10.38
N VAL A 224 10.32 18.50 9.89
CA VAL A 224 10.68 17.32 9.08
C VAL A 224 10.16 17.39 7.65
N GLU A 225 9.53 18.51 7.26
CA GLU A 225 8.79 18.65 5.99
C GLU A 225 9.67 18.29 4.78
N LYS A 226 10.93 18.72 4.76
CA LYS A 226 11.86 18.40 3.68
C LYS A 226 12.10 16.89 3.55
N GLN A 227 12.30 16.18 4.67
CA GLN A 227 12.47 14.73 4.69
C GLN A 227 11.17 14.02 4.30
N MET A 228 10.02 14.50 4.79
CA MET A 228 8.70 13.93 4.48
C MET A 228 8.35 14.09 3.00
N LYS A 229 8.53 15.28 2.42
CA LYS A 229 8.32 15.52 0.98
C LYS A 229 9.25 14.68 0.10
N GLY A 230 10.49 14.45 0.53
CA GLY A 230 11.42 13.52 -0.14
C GLY A 230 10.92 12.07 -0.20
N GLN A 231 9.96 11.72 0.65
CA GLN A 231 9.30 10.43 0.71
C GLN A 231 7.87 10.46 0.13
N ALA A 232 7.51 11.55 -0.57
CA ALA A 232 6.17 11.83 -1.08
C ALA A 232 5.09 12.00 0.01
N TYR A 233 5.48 12.31 1.24
CA TYR A 233 4.56 12.64 2.33
C TYR A 233 4.39 14.15 2.43
N GLY A 234 3.29 14.64 1.87
CA GLY A 234 3.00 16.07 1.74
C GLY A 234 2.26 16.70 2.93
N SER A 235 1.88 15.92 3.95
CA SER A 235 1.03 16.40 5.04
C SER A 235 1.35 15.71 6.37
N TRP A 236 1.05 16.38 7.49
CA TRP A 236 1.20 15.81 8.82
C TRP A 236 0.26 14.62 9.05
N GLN A 237 -0.92 14.62 8.42
CA GLN A 237 -1.87 13.50 8.47
C GLN A 237 -1.24 12.23 7.87
N THR A 238 -0.57 12.36 6.73
CA THR A 238 0.20 11.24 6.13
C THR A 238 1.32 10.79 7.06
N MET A 239 2.05 11.72 7.68
CA MET A 239 3.10 11.40 8.65
C MET A 239 2.57 10.61 9.86
N MET A 240 1.37 10.93 10.37
CA MET A 240 0.77 10.20 11.49
C MET A 240 0.35 8.78 11.12
N ARG A 241 -0.26 8.59 9.93
CA ARG A 241 -0.60 7.25 9.42
C ARG A 241 0.64 6.37 9.31
N GLU A 242 1.69 6.91 8.68
CA GLU A 242 2.98 6.24 8.49
C GLU A 242 3.68 5.94 9.82
N SER A 243 3.54 6.81 10.82
CA SER A 243 4.15 6.62 12.14
C SER A 243 3.69 5.33 12.80
N LEU A 244 2.38 5.09 12.82
CA LEU A 244 1.81 3.92 13.47
C LEU A 244 2.14 2.64 12.69
N VAL A 245 2.05 2.66 11.36
CA VAL A 245 2.44 1.53 10.50
C VAL A 245 3.91 1.15 10.71
N ARG A 246 4.81 2.13 10.66
CA ARG A 246 6.25 1.91 10.82
C ARG A 246 6.61 1.39 12.21
N ALA A 247 5.92 1.83 13.25
CA ALA A 247 6.11 1.27 14.59
C ALA A 247 5.61 -0.17 14.70
N CYS A 248 4.51 -0.51 14.03
CA CYS A 248 4.03 -1.90 13.94
C CYS A 248 5.03 -2.80 13.20
N GLU A 249 5.72 -2.32 12.16
CA GLU A 249 6.82 -3.08 11.54
C GLU A 249 7.96 -3.38 12.51
N VAL A 250 8.31 -2.43 13.40
CA VAL A 250 9.32 -2.66 14.43
C VAL A 250 8.84 -3.73 15.41
N ARG A 251 7.57 -3.72 15.82
CA ARG A 251 6.99 -4.76 16.69
C ARG A 251 6.93 -6.12 16.03
N TYR A 252 6.52 -6.17 14.76
CA TYR A 252 6.53 -7.39 13.98
C TYR A 252 7.94 -7.98 13.90
N ALA A 253 8.95 -7.17 13.60
CA ALA A 253 10.34 -7.62 13.56
C ALA A 253 10.85 -8.06 14.95
N MET A 254 10.45 -7.38 16.02
CA MET A 254 10.77 -7.80 17.38
C MET A 254 10.24 -9.21 17.67
N ALA A 255 9.00 -9.50 17.27
CA ALA A 255 8.35 -10.79 17.50
C ALA A 255 8.92 -11.93 16.62
N ASN A 256 9.33 -11.63 15.39
CA ASN A 256 9.64 -12.66 14.39
C ASN A 256 11.14 -12.76 14.01
N ASP A 257 11.88 -11.66 14.10
CA ASP A 257 13.29 -11.57 13.67
C ASP A 257 14.25 -11.23 14.82
N GLY A 258 13.73 -10.83 15.99
CA GLY A 258 14.49 -10.51 17.19
C GLY A 258 14.89 -9.04 17.33
N GLY A 259 15.38 -8.69 18.53
CA GLY A 259 15.61 -7.29 18.94
C GLY A 259 16.64 -6.54 18.09
N GLU A 260 17.69 -7.22 17.59
CA GLU A 260 18.68 -6.57 16.73
C GLU A 260 18.08 -6.09 15.41
N LYS A 261 17.21 -6.91 14.79
CA LYS A 261 16.53 -6.53 13.55
C LYS A 261 15.55 -5.38 13.80
N ALA A 262 14.78 -5.47 14.89
CA ALA A 262 13.84 -4.42 15.29
C ALA A 262 14.55 -3.07 15.50
N GLU A 263 15.69 -3.06 16.20
CA GLU A 263 16.48 -1.85 16.45
C GLU A 263 17.02 -1.23 15.15
N ARG A 264 17.48 -2.07 14.20
CA ARG A 264 17.92 -1.59 12.87
C ARG A 264 16.76 -0.94 12.10
N ILE A 265 15.56 -1.52 12.16
CA ILE A 265 14.38 -0.94 11.52
C ILE A 265 14.02 0.39 12.19
N ALA A 266 13.97 0.45 13.52
CA ALA A 266 13.67 1.67 14.26
C ALA A 266 14.67 2.79 13.92
N SER A 267 15.97 2.49 13.94
CA SER A 267 17.04 3.41 13.56
C SER A 267 16.91 3.91 12.12
N TYR A 268 16.53 3.03 11.19
CA TYR A 268 16.27 3.41 9.81
C TYR A 268 15.10 4.39 9.68
N GLN A 269 14.00 4.19 10.42
CA GLN A 269 12.87 5.13 10.40
C GLN A 269 13.20 6.47 11.05
N ILE A 270 13.99 6.48 12.13
CA ILE A 270 14.50 7.70 12.76
C ILE A 270 15.32 8.52 11.75
N GLY A 271 16.21 7.86 11.00
CA GLY A 271 16.98 8.52 9.93
C GLY A 271 16.11 9.09 8.79
N ARG A 272 14.87 8.60 8.64
CA ARG A 272 13.86 9.10 7.70
C ARG A 272 12.97 10.20 8.26
N GLY A 273 13.25 10.69 9.47
CA GLY A 273 12.52 11.79 10.10
C GLY A 273 11.38 11.37 11.04
N PHE A 274 11.23 10.07 11.31
CA PHE A 274 10.30 9.55 12.33
C PHE A 274 11.03 9.46 13.68
N HIS A 275 11.37 10.60 14.26
CA HIS A 275 12.26 10.67 15.43
C HIS A 275 11.69 9.98 16.69
N TRP A 276 10.37 9.81 16.78
CA TRP A 276 9.64 9.16 17.89
C TRP A 276 9.56 7.65 17.77
N MET A 277 10.21 7.03 16.78
CA MET A 277 10.01 5.61 16.48
C MET A 277 10.37 4.69 17.65
N LYS A 278 11.40 5.05 18.43
CA LYS A 278 11.83 4.25 19.56
C LYS A 278 10.76 4.27 20.66
N GLU A 279 10.32 5.46 21.06
CA GLU A 279 9.33 5.67 22.10
C GLU A 279 7.97 5.07 21.72
N LEU A 280 7.57 5.24 20.46
CA LEU A 280 6.32 4.66 19.95
C LEU A 280 6.39 3.13 19.92
N SER A 281 7.50 2.54 19.46
CA SER A 281 7.67 1.08 19.46
C SER A 281 7.76 0.50 20.88
N GLU A 282 8.41 1.18 21.82
CA GLU A 282 8.45 0.78 23.22
C GLU A 282 7.05 0.81 23.84
N LEU A 283 6.27 1.85 23.55
CA LEU A 283 4.89 2.00 24.01
C LEU A 283 3.98 0.89 23.44
N LEU A 284 4.12 0.55 22.16
CA LEU A 284 3.41 -0.61 21.57
C LEU A 284 3.86 -1.94 22.20
N GLY A 285 5.12 -2.06 22.62
CA GLY A 285 5.61 -3.20 23.40
C GLY A 285 5.00 -3.30 24.81
N GLN A 286 4.55 -2.19 25.40
CA GLN A 286 3.78 -2.20 26.65
C GLN A 286 2.34 -2.66 26.40
N TYR A 287 1.72 -2.23 25.30
CA TYR A 287 0.41 -2.70 24.87
C TYR A 287 0.38 -4.24 24.73
N GLU A 288 1.38 -4.82 24.07
CA GLU A 288 1.48 -6.28 23.90
C GLU A 288 1.53 -7.04 25.23
N LYS A 289 2.07 -6.43 26.30
CA LYS A 289 2.16 -7.03 27.64
C LYS A 289 0.91 -6.80 28.50
N GLN A 290 -0.01 -5.93 28.07
CA GLN A 290 -1.19 -5.51 28.84
C GLN A 290 -2.49 -5.86 28.09
N ARG A 291 -2.51 -6.98 27.37
CA ARG A 291 -3.64 -7.41 26.53
C ARG A 291 -4.88 -7.86 27.32
N ASP A 292 -4.69 -8.19 28.59
CA ASP A 292 -5.76 -8.37 29.57
C ASP A 292 -6.54 -7.07 29.82
N LYS A 293 -5.86 -5.92 29.80
CA LYS A 293 -6.45 -4.59 29.97
C LYS A 293 -6.88 -3.94 28.65
N TYR A 294 -6.08 -4.11 27.60
CA TYR A 294 -6.30 -3.52 26.28
C TYR A 294 -6.42 -4.62 25.23
N GLN A 295 -7.66 -5.08 25.00
CA GLN A 295 -7.90 -6.20 24.09
C GLN A 295 -7.61 -5.86 22.62
N THR A 296 -7.68 -4.58 22.24
CA THR A 296 -7.42 -4.10 20.87
C THR A 296 -6.52 -2.87 20.91
N LEU A 297 -5.86 -2.58 19.77
CA LEU A 297 -5.05 -1.37 19.65
C LEU A 297 -5.91 -0.09 19.72
N ASP A 298 -7.17 -0.15 19.27
CA ASP A 298 -8.13 0.96 19.40
C ASP A 298 -8.33 1.37 20.87
N ALA A 299 -8.47 0.39 21.78
CA ALA A 299 -8.57 0.65 23.21
C ALA A 299 -7.30 1.29 23.81
N PHE A 300 -6.16 1.14 23.13
CA PHE A 300 -4.87 1.69 23.56
C PHE A 300 -4.50 3.02 22.88
N MET A 301 -5.24 3.45 21.84
CA MET A 301 -5.00 4.70 21.12
C MET A 301 -4.88 5.94 22.03
N PRO A 302 -5.64 6.09 23.14
CA PRO A 302 -5.45 7.24 24.04
C PRO A 302 -4.02 7.38 24.58
N LYS A 303 -3.31 6.25 24.82
CA LYS A 303 -1.90 6.27 25.25
C LYS A 303 -0.94 6.67 24.14
N ILE A 304 -1.25 6.30 22.91
CA ILE A 304 -0.49 6.71 21.73
C ILE A 304 -0.66 8.22 21.50
N VAL A 305 -1.89 8.73 21.59
CA VAL A 305 -2.18 10.17 21.53
C VAL A 305 -1.43 10.93 22.62
N GLU A 306 -1.47 10.46 23.86
CA GLU A 306 -0.75 11.05 25.00
C GLU A 306 0.76 11.13 24.76
N LEU A 307 1.37 10.10 24.15
CA LEU A 307 2.79 10.13 23.78
C LEU A 307 3.08 11.30 22.83
N PHE A 308 2.30 11.44 21.76
CA PHE A 308 2.53 12.47 20.75
C PHE A 308 2.25 13.89 21.26
N GLN A 309 1.23 14.07 22.10
CA GLN A 309 0.93 15.38 22.71
C GLN A 309 2.06 15.87 23.63
N ASN A 310 2.80 14.93 24.24
CA ASN A 310 3.94 15.22 25.12
C ASN A 310 5.31 15.07 24.43
N TYR A 311 5.35 14.81 23.12
CA TYR A 311 6.61 14.61 22.40
C TYR A 311 7.21 15.94 21.96
N ASP A 312 8.30 16.35 22.61
CA ASP A 312 9.03 17.58 22.23
C ASP A 312 10.11 17.34 21.15
N GLY A 313 10.45 16.07 20.92
CA GLY A 313 11.42 15.62 19.94
C GLY A 313 12.88 15.99 20.24
N PRO A 314 13.80 15.56 19.36
CA PRO A 314 15.19 15.99 19.46
C PRO A 314 15.29 17.53 19.33
N PRO A 315 16.27 18.16 20.02
CA PRO A 315 16.54 19.59 19.86
C PRO A 315 16.70 19.98 18.39
N GLU A 316 16.21 21.17 18.02
CA GLU A 316 16.46 21.71 16.68
C GLU A 316 17.97 21.86 16.45
N LYS A 317 18.45 21.36 15.30
CA LYS A 317 19.85 21.48 14.86
C LYS A 317 20.03 22.71 13.98
#